data_AF-A0A959BKC9-F1
#
_entry.id   AF-A0A959BKC9-F1
#
_cell.length_a   1.000
_cell.length_b   1.000
_cell.length_c   1.000
_cell.angle_alpha   90.00
_cell.angle_beta   90.00
_cell.angle_gamma   90.00
#
_symmetry.space_group_name_H-M   'P 1'
#
loop_
_entity.id
_entity.type
_entity.pdbx_description
1 polymer ?
#
loop_
_entity_poly.entity_id
_entity_poly.type
_entity_poly.pdbx_seq_one_letter_code
_entity_poly.pdbx_strand_id
1 'polypeptide(L)'
;MKPNLIYLLPFLFLWVTPSIYGKASQAVAEKVLFQLYQKAGRADKPLPSLIISEENKKVAAYYPARHQIVLDEKAYLLCRSMGKDSLDALAFILAHELAHAFQPATGRQSTNFLVYGIQNPTSNSQEKAADIQGAFTAYLAGYRIESIIPIVLERIYKAYGLWGSIVPGYPSFEERRNSAREVLAMARRLIDVFEAGNYLAVLEYYELAIACHTFLLDYYQGRDLYNNLGVLHLLQALNYYDEPTGRFAHPLELEGLSLLRALERQRGEAGLTEVEKEKRSTLLQSGLAYFRQALERDGSYLPAIGNAACALNLLGQPEEAIAFLQRHQFRPGRPGNPENLQMAYGIGCALKEDRQRAEAGFRQLSRSDNALYALQAQYNLDALNGQGFSFNPPAPFQLPADIVRTGKSLKLADAGQQLPLLLQPETGISLIQLTSGSRSHFSFWDATGSIVSLIRQNVSAGTLPPIEIQEVSSPLSRQFFYNVIASPGGYYIRSDRDGLILKANREGAVEEIVRWVRHRRKE
;
A
#
# COMPACT_ATOMS: atom_id res chain seq x y z
N MET A 1 14.59 77.56 16.41
CA MET A 1 13.29 77.07 16.92
C MET A 1 12.59 76.30 15.79
N LYS A 2 12.48 74.97 15.95
CA LYS A 2 11.71 73.94 15.18
C LYS A 2 11.89 73.86 13.63
N PRO A 3 11.64 72.70 12.97
CA PRO A 3 11.23 71.38 13.49
C PRO A 3 12.05 70.16 12.97
N ASN A 4 11.84 69.03 13.65
CA ASN A 4 12.32 67.68 13.34
C ASN A 4 11.67 67.10 12.07
N LEU A 5 12.46 66.43 11.24
CA LEU A 5 12.00 65.67 10.07
C LEU A 5 11.81 64.19 10.48
N ILE A 6 10.57 63.73 10.49
CA ILE A 6 10.20 62.32 10.70
C ILE A 6 10.24 61.61 9.34
N TYR A 7 11.07 60.58 9.19
CA TYR A 7 11.07 59.71 8.02
C TYR A 7 9.87 58.75 8.10
N LEU A 8 8.90 58.93 7.20
CA LEU A 8 7.83 57.97 6.91
C LEU A 8 8.37 56.93 5.90
N LEU A 9 8.61 55.71 6.37
CA LEU A 9 8.86 54.53 5.54
C LEU A 9 7.55 54.12 4.87
N PRO A 10 7.45 54.07 3.53
CA PRO A 10 6.28 53.52 2.87
C PRO A 10 6.31 52.00 3.00
N PHE A 11 5.30 51.43 3.65
CA PHE A 11 4.99 50.01 3.62
C PHE A 11 4.70 49.61 2.16
N LEU A 12 5.69 48.99 1.50
CA LEU A 12 5.49 48.29 0.23
C LEU A 12 4.64 47.05 0.51
N PHE A 13 3.32 47.18 0.33
CA PHE A 13 2.44 46.04 0.13
C PHE A 13 2.87 45.36 -1.19
N LEU A 14 3.67 44.29 -1.08
CA LEU A 14 3.91 43.36 -2.17
C LEU A 14 2.57 42.71 -2.53
N TRP A 15 1.92 43.25 -3.56
CA TRP A 15 0.83 42.58 -4.26
C TRP A 15 1.39 41.33 -4.93
N VAL A 16 1.29 40.19 -4.25
CA VAL A 16 1.51 38.89 -4.87
C VAL A 16 0.43 38.74 -5.94
N THR A 17 0.86 38.65 -7.21
CA THR A 17 -0.05 38.64 -8.35
C THR A 17 -0.92 37.37 -8.35
N PRO A 18 -2.21 37.45 -8.72
CA PRO A 18 -3.13 36.30 -8.78
C PRO A 18 -2.65 35.13 -9.65
N SER A 19 -1.78 35.41 -10.64
CA SER A 19 -1.26 34.41 -11.59
C SER A 19 -0.37 33.33 -10.97
N ILE A 20 0.33 33.64 -9.87
CA ILE A 20 1.19 32.66 -9.17
C ILE A 20 0.33 31.70 -8.34
N TYR A 21 -0.77 32.20 -7.75
CA TYR A 21 -1.69 31.41 -6.93
C TYR A 21 -2.46 30.36 -7.73
N GLY A 22 -2.99 30.73 -8.92
CA GLY A 22 -3.70 29.78 -9.79
C GLY A 22 -2.80 28.61 -10.22
N LYS A 23 -1.53 28.89 -10.56
CA LYS A 23 -0.55 27.86 -10.96
C LYS A 23 -0.19 26.91 -9.81
N ALA A 24 -0.08 27.42 -8.58
CA ALA A 24 0.21 26.58 -7.41
C ALA A 24 -0.96 25.64 -7.05
N SER A 25 -2.20 26.15 -7.10
CA SER A 25 -3.40 25.34 -6.84
C SER A 25 -3.55 24.20 -7.85
N GLN A 26 -3.33 24.50 -9.13
CA GLN A 26 -3.34 23.55 -10.23
C GLN A 26 -2.33 22.42 -10.00
N ALA A 27 -1.07 22.75 -9.72
CA ALA A 27 -0.01 21.76 -9.52
C ALA A 27 -0.28 20.80 -8.34
N VAL A 28 -0.88 21.30 -7.25
CA VAL A 28 -1.27 20.45 -6.12
C VAL A 28 -2.37 19.47 -6.53
N ALA A 29 -3.41 19.95 -7.22
CA ALA A 29 -4.51 19.10 -7.63
C ALA A 29 -4.09 18.07 -8.70
N GLU A 30 -3.23 18.44 -9.64
CA GLU A 30 -2.60 17.52 -10.59
C GLU A 30 -1.76 16.45 -9.89
N LYS A 31 -1.01 16.82 -8.84
CA LYS A 31 -0.24 15.85 -8.05
C LYS A 31 -1.14 14.84 -7.35
N VAL A 32 -2.25 15.28 -6.75
CA VAL A 32 -3.25 14.38 -6.13
C VAL A 32 -3.87 13.47 -7.19
N LEU A 33 -4.31 14.02 -8.32
CA LEU A 33 -4.86 13.25 -9.44
C LEU A 33 -3.87 12.19 -9.96
N PHE A 34 -2.60 12.57 -10.12
CA PHE A 34 -1.55 11.66 -10.58
C PHE A 34 -1.31 10.51 -9.60
N GLN A 35 -1.30 10.77 -8.29
CA GLN A 35 -1.19 9.71 -7.28
C GLN A 35 -2.39 8.75 -7.31
N LEU A 36 -3.60 9.28 -7.45
CA LEU A 36 -4.81 8.47 -7.62
C LEU A 36 -4.76 7.63 -8.90
N TYR A 37 -4.28 8.21 -10.00
CA TYR A 37 -4.12 7.52 -11.28
C TYR A 37 -3.12 6.37 -11.21
N GLN A 38 -1.95 6.60 -10.59
CA GLN A 38 -0.97 5.53 -10.35
C GLN A 38 -1.57 4.39 -9.54
N LYS A 39 -2.33 4.72 -8.48
CA LYS A 39 -2.98 3.75 -7.61
C LYS A 39 -4.27 3.16 -8.14
N ALA A 40 -4.85 3.71 -9.20
CA ALA A 40 -5.90 3.03 -9.94
C ALA A 40 -5.34 1.89 -10.81
N GLY A 41 -4.07 1.97 -11.19
CA GLY A 41 -3.39 0.90 -11.92
C GLY A 41 -3.93 0.65 -13.33
N ARG A 42 -4.48 1.68 -13.99
CA ARG A 42 -5.14 1.62 -15.31
C ARG A 42 -4.40 2.40 -16.38
N ALA A 43 -3.14 2.05 -16.64
CA ALA A 43 -2.33 2.72 -17.68
C ALA A 43 -2.82 2.44 -19.12
N ASP A 44 -3.69 1.44 -19.29
CA ASP A 44 -4.49 1.18 -20.49
C ASP A 44 -5.43 2.33 -20.85
N LYS A 45 -5.69 3.22 -19.89
CA LYS A 45 -6.49 4.43 -20.06
C LYS A 45 -5.61 5.65 -19.82
N PRO A 46 -5.62 6.66 -20.71
CA PRO A 46 -4.84 7.87 -20.48
C PRO A 46 -5.25 8.56 -19.19
N LEU A 47 -4.32 9.32 -18.61
CA LEU A 47 -4.60 10.21 -17.49
C LEU A 47 -5.39 11.42 -18.02
N PRO A 48 -6.58 11.72 -17.48
CA PRO A 48 -7.31 12.92 -17.89
C PRO A 48 -6.56 14.18 -17.49
N SER A 49 -6.60 15.19 -18.36
CA SER A 49 -6.09 16.52 -18.01
C SER A 49 -6.95 17.11 -16.88
N LEU A 50 -6.34 17.90 -15.98
CA LEU A 50 -7.07 18.61 -14.95
C LEU A 50 -7.06 20.10 -15.28
N ILE A 51 -8.17 20.81 -15.07
CA ILE A 51 -8.17 22.28 -15.02
C ILE A 51 -8.98 22.77 -13.82
N ILE A 52 -8.55 23.86 -13.21
CA ILE A 52 -9.35 24.59 -12.21
C ILE A 52 -10.16 25.69 -12.91
N SER A 53 -11.47 25.74 -12.64
CA SER A 53 -12.42 26.66 -13.26
C SER A 53 -13.06 27.61 -12.25
N GLU A 54 -13.25 28.87 -12.64
CA GLU A 54 -13.95 29.89 -11.85
C GLU A 54 -15.49 29.84 -12.02
N GLU A 55 -16.01 28.92 -12.85
CA GLU A 55 -17.46 28.78 -13.06
C GLU A 55 -18.21 28.43 -11.77
N ASN A 56 -17.60 27.63 -10.88
CA ASN A 56 -18.06 27.37 -9.53
C ASN A 56 -19.49 26.79 -9.44
N LYS A 57 -19.85 25.88 -10.35
CA LYS A 57 -21.20 25.31 -10.49
C LYS A 57 -21.31 23.81 -10.21
N LYS A 58 -20.24 23.03 -10.36
CA LYS A 58 -20.33 21.56 -10.43
C LYS A 58 -19.55 20.83 -9.34
N VAL A 59 -18.76 21.55 -8.54
CA VAL A 59 -17.70 21.02 -7.68
C VAL A 59 -16.58 20.40 -8.51
N ALA A 60 -16.87 19.32 -9.22
CA ALA A 60 -16.01 18.76 -10.25
C ALA A 60 -16.86 18.08 -11.34
N ALA A 61 -16.26 17.88 -12.50
CA ALA A 61 -16.86 17.15 -13.60
C ALA A 61 -15.80 16.58 -14.56
N TYR A 62 -15.95 15.34 -14.95
CA TYR A 62 -15.26 14.72 -16.06
C TYR A 62 -16.00 14.95 -17.39
N TYR A 63 -15.25 15.32 -18.42
CA TYR A 63 -15.71 15.56 -19.78
C TYR A 63 -15.10 14.53 -20.73
N PRO A 64 -15.83 13.48 -21.12
CA PRO A 64 -15.29 12.39 -21.95
C PRO A 64 -14.72 12.86 -23.30
N ALA A 65 -15.40 13.81 -23.97
CA ALA A 65 -14.99 14.27 -25.30
C ALA A 65 -13.62 14.99 -25.31
N ARG A 66 -13.25 15.62 -24.19
CA ARG A 66 -11.95 16.31 -24.03
C ARG A 66 -10.98 15.53 -23.16
N HIS A 67 -11.42 14.40 -22.61
CA HIS A 67 -10.70 13.63 -21.60
C HIS A 67 -10.11 14.54 -20.50
N GLN A 68 -10.99 15.31 -19.87
CA GLN A 68 -10.62 16.38 -18.94
C GLN A 68 -11.49 16.37 -17.70
N ILE A 69 -10.87 16.49 -16.53
CA ILE A 69 -11.52 16.78 -15.25
C ILE A 69 -11.45 18.29 -15.04
N VAL A 70 -12.60 18.90 -14.80
CA VAL A 70 -12.73 20.30 -14.40
C VAL A 70 -13.07 20.34 -12.93
N LEU A 71 -12.22 20.97 -12.12
CA LEU A 71 -12.42 21.21 -10.69
C LEU A 71 -12.82 22.67 -10.48
N ASP A 72 -13.87 22.95 -9.74
CA ASP A 72 -14.20 24.32 -9.37
C ASP A 72 -13.13 24.90 -8.42
N GLU A 73 -12.70 26.15 -8.64
CA GLU A 73 -11.79 26.85 -7.72
C GLU A 73 -12.39 26.92 -6.31
N LYS A 74 -13.70 27.17 -6.23
CA LYS A 74 -14.45 27.15 -4.97
C LYS A 74 -14.36 25.81 -4.25
N ALA A 75 -14.42 24.68 -4.96
CA ALA A 75 -14.27 23.35 -4.37
C ALA A 75 -12.83 23.12 -3.88
N TYR A 76 -11.83 23.53 -4.66
CA TYR A 76 -10.43 23.47 -4.25
C TYR A 76 -10.18 24.27 -2.97
N LEU A 77 -10.64 25.52 -2.91
CA LEU A 77 -10.50 26.40 -1.75
C LEU A 77 -11.25 25.86 -0.53
N LEU A 78 -12.42 25.25 -0.75
CA LEU A 78 -13.17 24.56 0.30
C LEU A 78 -12.37 23.42 0.90
N CYS A 79 -11.78 22.54 0.09
CA CYS A 79 -10.89 21.48 0.57
C CYS A 79 -9.68 22.06 1.32
N ARG A 80 -9.04 23.11 0.77
CA ARG A 80 -7.90 23.78 1.41
C ARG A 80 -8.25 24.32 2.80
N SER A 81 -9.46 24.83 3.00
CA SER A 81 -9.94 25.35 4.30
C SER A 81 -10.04 24.28 5.40
N MET A 82 -9.91 22.99 5.06
CA MET A 82 -9.97 21.86 5.99
C MET A 82 -8.61 21.53 6.63
N GLY A 83 -7.56 22.32 6.34
CA GLY A 83 -6.25 22.19 6.99
C GLY A 83 -5.61 20.82 6.73
N LYS A 84 -5.33 20.06 7.79
CA LYS A 84 -4.69 18.74 7.70
C LYS A 84 -5.49 17.71 6.89
N ASP A 85 -6.79 17.89 6.77
CA ASP A 85 -7.68 16.98 6.04
C ASP A 85 -7.94 17.46 4.60
N SER A 86 -7.24 18.50 4.15
CA SER A 86 -7.46 19.14 2.83
C SER A 86 -7.21 18.21 1.65
N LEU A 87 -6.10 17.48 1.66
CA LEU A 87 -5.77 16.56 0.58
C LEU A 87 -6.66 15.32 0.58
N ASP A 88 -7.11 14.86 1.76
CA ASP A 88 -8.08 13.76 1.87
C ASP A 88 -9.41 14.13 1.20
N ALA A 89 -9.89 15.36 1.45
CA ALA A 89 -11.12 15.88 0.85
C ALA A 89 -10.99 16.06 -0.67
N LEU A 90 -9.87 16.63 -1.12
CA LEU A 90 -9.59 16.81 -2.55
C LEU A 90 -9.46 15.46 -3.26
N ALA A 91 -8.78 14.50 -2.65
CA ALA A 91 -8.61 13.17 -3.21
C ALA A 91 -9.94 12.45 -3.42
N PHE A 92 -10.89 12.56 -2.48
CA PHE A 92 -12.21 11.97 -2.65
C PHE A 92 -12.95 12.53 -3.89
N ILE A 93 -12.97 13.86 -4.06
CA ILE A 93 -13.63 14.50 -5.21
C ILE A 93 -12.96 14.07 -6.52
N LEU A 94 -11.63 14.13 -6.59
CA LEU A 94 -10.89 13.79 -7.81
C LEU A 94 -10.96 12.29 -8.13
N ALA A 95 -10.97 11.41 -7.11
CA ALA A 95 -11.05 9.98 -7.32
C ALA A 95 -12.41 9.55 -7.88
N HIS A 96 -13.49 10.23 -7.48
CA HIS A 96 -14.82 10.04 -8.07
C HIS A 96 -14.82 10.37 -9.58
N GLU A 97 -14.33 11.56 -9.96
CA GLU A 97 -14.27 11.94 -11.38
C GLU A 97 -13.30 11.08 -12.20
N LEU A 98 -12.19 10.66 -11.58
CA LEU A 98 -11.26 9.71 -12.19
C LEU A 98 -11.91 8.35 -12.43
N ALA A 99 -12.73 7.85 -11.50
CA ALA A 99 -13.45 6.60 -11.68
C ALA A 99 -14.39 6.66 -12.90
N HIS A 100 -15.05 7.79 -13.15
CA HIS A 100 -15.82 7.99 -14.38
C HIS A 100 -14.97 7.93 -15.66
N ALA A 101 -13.72 8.41 -15.63
CA ALA A 101 -12.80 8.25 -16.76
C ALA A 101 -12.48 6.78 -17.05
N PHE A 102 -12.61 5.89 -16.06
CA PHE A 102 -12.41 4.46 -16.22
C PHE A 102 -13.68 3.66 -16.52
N GLN A 103 -14.86 4.27 -16.44
CA GLN A 103 -16.10 3.60 -16.82
C GLN A 103 -16.25 3.52 -18.36
N PRO A 104 -17.06 2.58 -18.88
CA PRO A 104 -17.42 2.55 -20.29
C PRO A 104 -18.08 3.87 -20.73
N ALA A 105 -17.86 4.29 -21.98
CA ALA A 105 -18.48 5.49 -22.51
C ALA A 105 -20.01 5.32 -22.57
N THR A 106 -20.74 6.23 -21.93
CA THR A 106 -22.21 6.16 -21.78
C THR A 106 -22.95 7.06 -22.78
N GLY A 107 -22.24 7.70 -23.70
CA GLY A 107 -22.78 8.75 -24.56
C GLY A 107 -23.05 10.09 -23.85
N ARG A 108 -22.75 10.21 -22.55
CA ARG A 108 -22.85 11.47 -21.80
C ARG A 108 -21.79 12.47 -22.25
N GLN A 109 -22.18 13.75 -22.35
CA GLN A 109 -21.28 14.86 -22.68
C GLN A 109 -20.35 15.26 -21.52
N SER A 110 -20.81 15.14 -20.27
CA SER A 110 -20.02 15.36 -19.05
C SER A 110 -20.70 14.71 -17.84
N THR A 111 -19.95 14.52 -16.75
CA THR A 111 -20.48 14.24 -15.41
C THR A 111 -20.75 15.55 -14.66
N ASN A 112 -21.28 15.45 -13.44
CA ASN A 112 -21.41 16.55 -12.50
C ASN A 112 -21.49 15.96 -11.09
N PHE A 113 -20.48 16.21 -10.26
CA PHE A 113 -20.38 15.68 -8.90
C PHE A 113 -21.63 15.95 -8.04
N LEU A 114 -22.36 17.04 -8.31
CA LEU A 114 -23.58 17.42 -7.59
C LEU A 114 -24.84 16.69 -8.09
N VAL A 115 -24.86 16.17 -9.32
CA VAL A 115 -26.05 15.54 -9.93
C VAL A 115 -25.98 14.03 -9.68
N TYR A 116 -26.14 13.65 -8.42
CA TYR A 116 -26.28 12.25 -8.01
C TYR A 116 -27.77 11.84 -8.02
N GLY A 117 -28.11 10.64 -8.49
CA GLY A 117 -29.45 10.10 -8.24
C GLY A 117 -30.59 10.46 -9.21
N ILE A 118 -30.38 11.39 -10.16
CA ILE A 118 -31.48 12.11 -10.83
C ILE A 118 -31.76 11.68 -12.27
N GLN A 119 -30.91 10.84 -12.84
CA GLN A 119 -31.17 10.22 -14.14
C GLN A 119 -31.36 8.72 -13.96
N ASN A 120 -32.04 8.08 -14.92
CA ASN A 120 -32.41 6.66 -15.03
C ASN A 120 -31.61 5.66 -14.17
N PRO A 121 -32.17 4.48 -13.78
CA PRO A 121 -31.52 3.51 -12.88
C PRO A 121 -30.06 3.16 -13.21
N THR A 122 -29.70 3.16 -14.49
CA THR A 122 -28.34 2.95 -15.01
C THR A 122 -27.36 4.08 -14.69
N SER A 123 -27.82 5.32 -14.54
CA SER A 123 -27.02 6.45 -14.04
C SER A 123 -26.70 6.28 -12.56
N ASN A 124 -27.69 5.88 -11.76
CA ASN A 124 -27.51 5.74 -10.32
C ASN A 124 -26.55 4.61 -9.95
N SER A 125 -26.53 3.52 -10.72
CA SER A 125 -25.54 2.46 -10.52
C SER A 125 -24.12 2.92 -10.88
N GLN A 126 -23.95 3.75 -11.91
CA GLN A 126 -22.65 4.29 -12.32
C GLN A 126 -22.07 5.31 -11.33
N GLU A 127 -22.90 6.24 -10.85
CA GLU A 127 -22.50 7.20 -9.82
C GLU A 127 -22.11 6.49 -8.52
N LYS A 128 -22.91 5.49 -8.10
CA LYS A 128 -22.59 4.67 -6.93
C LYS A 128 -21.30 3.86 -7.13
N ALA A 129 -21.09 3.30 -8.33
CA ALA A 129 -19.85 2.59 -8.65
C ALA A 129 -18.64 3.54 -8.65
N ALA A 130 -18.78 4.77 -9.17
CA ALA A 130 -17.72 5.78 -9.16
C ALA A 130 -17.37 6.22 -7.74
N ASP A 131 -18.38 6.42 -6.88
CA ASP A 131 -18.17 6.73 -5.46
C ASP A 131 -17.44 5.59 -4.73
N ILE A 132 -17.85 4.32 -4.93
CA ILE A 132 -17.21 3.16 -4.27
C ILE A 132 -15.78 2.98 -4.78
N GLN A 133 -15.58 2.95 -6.09
CA GLN A 133 -14.25 2.79 -6.70
C GLN A 133 -13.34 3.97 -6.36
N GLY A 134 -13.86 5.19 -6.41
CA GLY A 134 -13.12 6.41 -6.07
C GLY A 134 -12.70 6.43 -4.60
N ALA A 135 -13.60 6.08 -3.68
CA ALA A 135 -13.28 5.96 -2.26
C ALA A 135 -12.20 4.90 -2.02
N PHE A 136 -12.35 3.70 -2.58
CA PHE A 136 -11.34 2.63 -2.43
C PHE A 136 -9.99 3.01 -3.06
N THR A 137 -9.98 3.67 -4.22
CA THR A 137 -8.75 4.16 -4.86
C THR A 137 -8.05 5.22 -4.02
N ALA A 138 -8.80 6.16 -3.43
CA ALA A 138 -8.25 7.16 -2.52
C ALA A 138 -7.65 6.50 -1.26
N TYR A 139 -8.29 5.45 -0.73
CA TYR A 139 -7.72 4.63 0.34
C TYR A 139 -6.38 3.99 -0.06
N LEU A 140 -6.31 3.33 -1.21
CA LEU A 140 -5.08 2.71 -1.73
C LEU A 140 -3.96 3.73 -1.96
N ALA A 141 -4.31 4.99 -2.25
CA ALA A 141 -3.38 6.11 -2.34
C ALA A 141 -2.96 6.71 -0.99
N GLY A 142 -3.48 6.19 0.13
CA GLY A 142 -3.12 6.58 1.48
C GLY A 142 -3.94 7.74 2.07
N TYR A 143 -5.05 8.11 1.42
CA TYR A 143 -5.95 9.16 1.90
C TYR A 143 -7.01 8.62 2.88
N ARG A 144 -7.40 9.44 3.85
CA ARG A 144 -8.37 9.09 4.90
C ARG A 144 -9.80 9.37 4.45
N ILE A 145 -10.45 8.35 3.88
CA ILE A 145 -11.80 8.50 3.32
C ILE A 145 -12.91 8.52 4.38
N GLU A 146 -12.80 7.72 5.45
CA GLU A 146 -13.93 7.47 6.36
C GLU A 146 -14.37 8.71 7.14
N SER A 147 -13.39 9.45 7.65
CA SER A 147 -13.64 10.66 8.43
C SER A 147 -14.01 11.83 7.54
N ILE A 148 -13.55 11.86 6.28
CA ILE A 148 -13.61 13.06 5.45
C ILE A 148 -14.86 13.16 4.60
N ILE A 149 -15.37 12.04 4.07
CA ILE A 149 -16.50 12.02 3.14
C ILE A 149 -17.75 12.72 3.71
N PRO A 150 -18.20 12.43 4.95
CA PRO A 150 -19.38 13.12 5.50
C PRO A 150 -19.15 14.63 5.66
N ILE A 151 -17.95 15.03 6.07
CA ILE A 151 -17.59 16.43 6.35
C ILE A 151 -17.50 17.24 5.05
N VAL A 152 -16.84 16.70 4.03
CA VAL A 152 -16.67 17.40 2.74
C VAL A 152 -18.01 17.56 2.02
N LEU A 153 -18.87 16.53 2.04
CA LEU A 153 -20.21 16.62 1.45
C LEU A 153 -21.07 17.68 2.13
N GLU A 154 -21.08 17.72 3.47
CA GLU A 154 -21.79 18.76 4.22
C GLU A 154 -21.30 20.16 3.85
N ARG A 155 -19.98 20.36 3.78
CA ARG A 155 -19.40 21.65 3.40
C ARG A 155 -19.74 22.04 1.96
N ILE A 156 -19.69 21.10 1.02
CA ILE A 156 -20.07 21.31 -0.37
C ILE A 156 -21.53 21.78 -0.44
N TYR A 157 -22.45 21.07 0.20
CA TYR A 157 -23.87 21.43 0.15
C TYR A 157 -24.15 22.82 0.71
N LYS A 158 -23.49 23.20 1.81
CA LYS A 158 -23.59 24.56 2.36
C LYS A 158 -22.99 25.59 1.42
N ALA A 159 -21.79 25.35 0.90
CA ALA A 159 -21.11 26.31 0.04
C ALA A 159 -21.82 26.52 -1.30
N TYR A 160 -22.45 25.50 -1.86
CA TYR A 160 -23.15 25.54 -3.15
C TYR A 160 -24.65 25.85 -3.04
N GLY A 161 -25.14 26.21 -1.85
CA GLY A 161 -26.55 26.62 -1.67
C GLY A 161 -27.56 25.49 -1.83
N LEU A 162 -27.13 24.24 -1.68
CA LEU A 162 -27.99 23.05 -1.75
C LEU A 162 -28.46 22.59 -0.36
N TRP A 163 -27.96 23.23 0.70
CA TRP A 163 -28.33 22.88 2.07
C TRP A 163 -29.79 23.26 2.37
N GLY A 164 -30.56 22.30 2.89
CA GLY A 164 -31.94 22.54 3.34
C GLY A 164 -32.93 22.93 2.23
N SER A 165 -32.54 22.83 0.96
CA SER A 165 -33.34 23.22 -0.19
C SER A 165 -33.56 22.03 -1.12
N ILE A 166 -34.78 21.89 -1.65
CA ILE A 166 -35.06 20.94 -2.73
C ILE A 166 -34.85 21.70 -4.04
N VAL A 167 -33.76 21.38 -4.75
CA VAL A 167 -33.41 22.03 -6.01
C VAL A 167 -33.68 21.06 -7.16
N PRO A 168 -34.54 21.40 -8.13
CA PRO A 168 -34.78 20.54 -9.29
C PRO A 168 -33.47 20.18 -9.99
N GLY A 169 -33.23 18.88 -10.20
CA GLY A 169 -31.99 18.42 -10.81
C GLY A 169 -30.86 18.07 -9.83
N TYR A 170 -31.04 18.27 -8.52
CA TYR A 170 -30.06 17.91 -7.47
C TYR A 170 -30.68 17.12 -6.31
N PRO A 171 -30.03 16.06 -5.81
CA PRO A 171 -30.51 15.33 -4.66
C PRO A 171 -30.38 16.20 -3.41
N SER A 172 -31.32 16.05 -2.48
CA SER A 172 -31.26 16.68 -1.18
C SER A 172 -30.00 16.25 -0.41
N PHE A 173 -29.60 17.06 0.57
CA PHE A 173 -28.47 16.70 1.44
C PHE A 173 -28.69 15.36 2.14
N GLU A 174 -29.93 15.06 2.54
CA GLU A 174 -30.28 13.81 3.21
C GLU A 174 -30.14 12.60 2.29
N GLU A 175 -30.56 12.71 1.02
CA GLU A 175 -30.34 11.66 0.03
C GLU A 175 -28.85 11.41 -0.24
N ARG A 176 -28.06 12.47 -0.42
CA ARG A 176 -26.61 12.34 -0.62
C ARG A 176 -25.90 11.82 0.62
N ARG A 177 -26.35 12.20 1.82
CA ARG A 177 -25.83 11.67 3.09
C ARG A 177 -26.12 10.19 3.25
N ASN A 178 -27.31 9.72 2.86
CA ASN A 178 -27.65 8.30 2.89
C ASN A 178 -26.82 7.51 1.86
N SER A 179 -26.71 8.00 0.63
CA SER A 179 -25.80 7.45 -0.39
C SER A 179 -24.35 7.37 0.12
N ALA A 180 -23.85 8.43 0.75
CA ALA A 180 -22.50 8.45 1.30
C ALA A 180 -22.29 7.42 2.42
N ARG A 181 -23.31 7.16 3.25
CA ARG A 181 -23.26 6.08 4.25
C ARG A 181 -23.14 4.70 3.61
N GLU A 182 -23.89 4.46 2.53
CA GLU A 182 -23.80 3.19 1.78
C GLU A 182 -22.43 3.02 1.11
N VAL A 183 -21.91 4.08 0.48
CA VAL A 183 -20.57 4.11 -0.13
C VAL A 183 -19.51 3.84 0.92
N LEU A 184 -19.57 4.50 2.08
CA LEU A 184 -18.62 4.29 3.18
C LEU A 184 -18.69 2.87 3.74
N ALA A 185 -19.90 2.31 3.90
CA ALA A 185 -20.06 0.93 4.35
C ALA A 185 -19.45 -0.07 3.35
N MET A 186 -19.63 0.16 2.05
CA MET A 186 -19.02 -0.69 1.03
C MET A 186 -17.50 -0.49 0.96
N ALA A 187 -17.01 0.76 0.97
CA ALA A 187 -15.58 1.05 0.94
C ALA A 187 -14.86 0.40 2.13
N ARG A 188 -15.43 0.47 3.33
CA ARG A 188 -14.95 -0.27 4.52
C ARG A 188 -14.86 -1.76 4.27
N ARG A 189 -15.93 -2.36 3.74
CA ARG A 189 -15.93 -3.78 3.42
C ARG A 189 -14.83 -4.16 2.42
N LEU A 190 -14.60 -3.33 1.40
CA LEU A 190 -13.51 -3.56 0.43
C LEU A 190 -12.13 -3.46 1.09
N ILE A 191 -11.95 -2.48 1.97
CA ILE A 191 -10.72 -2.31 2.76
C ILE A 191 -10.48 -3.55 3.65
N ASP A 192 -11.49 -3.94 4.43
CA ASP A 192 -11.40 -5.09 5.34
C ASP A 192 -11.07 -6.38 4.56
N VAL A 193 -11.71 -6.60 3.41
CA VAL A 193 -11.44 -7.78 2.56
C VAL A 193 -10.04 -7.73 1.94
N PHE A 194 -9.59 -6.55 1.50
CA PHE A 194 -8.23 -6.38 0.96
C PHE A 194 -7.17 -6.67 2.02
N GLU A 195 -7.31 -6.09 3.21
CA GLU A 195 -6.37 -6.32 4.31
C GLU A 195 -6.41 -7.75 4.80
N ALA A 196 -7.59 -8.34 4.99
CA ALA A 196 -7.74 -9.74 5.34
C ALA A 196 -7.07 -10.65 4.30
N GLY A 197 -7.25 -10.37 3.00
CA GLY A 197 -6.60 -11.10 1.92
C GLY A 197 -5.07 -11.06 2.02
N ASN A 198 -4.50 -9.90 2.34
CA ASN A 198 -3.05 -9.76 2.52
C ASN A 198 -2.54 -10.52 3.75
N TYR A 199 -3.27 -10.49 4.87
CA TYR A 199 -2.91 -11.27 6.06
C TYR A 199 -3.01 -12.78 5.82
N LEU A 200 -4.05 -13.22 5.13
CA LEU A 200 -4.23 -14.63 4.75
C LEU A 200 -3.10 -15.11 3.81
N ALA A 201 -2.63 -14.25 2.91
CA ALA A 201 -1.50 -14.55 2.04
C ALA A 201 -0.21 -14.81 2.82
N VAL A 202 0.07 -13.97 3.81
CA VAL A 202 1.23 -14.10 4.72
C VAL A 202 1.13 -15.36 5.57
N LEU A 203 -0.07 -15.69 6.03
CA LEU A 203 -0.37 -16.90 6.79
C LEU A 203 -0.46 -18.17 5.93
N GLU A 204 -0.15 -18.05 4.63
CA GLU A 204 -0.19 -19.14 3.65
C GLU A 204 -1.58 -19.76 3.41
N TYR A 205 -2.64 -19.10 3.85
CA TYR A 205 -4.03 -19.44 3.54
C TYR A 205 -4.42 -18.93 2.14
N TYR A 206 -3.68 -19.38 1.12
CA TYR A 206 -3.76 -18.84 -0.24
C TYR A 206 -5.14 -18.97 -0.88
N GLU A 207 -5.86 -20.06 -0.62
CA GLU A 207 -7.23 -20.26 -1.15
C GLU A 207 -8.19 -19.16 -0.66
N LEU A 208 -8.12 -18.80 0.63
CA LEU A 208 -8.93 -17.73 1.21
C LEU A 208 -8.45 -16.36 0.72
N ALA A 209 -7.14 -16.15 0.63
CA ALA A 209 -6.57 -14.92 0.08
C ALA A 209 -7.01 -14.66 -1.36
N ILE A 210 -7.04 -15.71 -2.21
CA ILE A 210 -7.53 -15.66 -3.58
C ILE A 210 -9.02 -15.29 -3.60
N ALA A 211 -9.84 -15.88 -2.73
CA ALA A 211 -11.26 -15.56 -2.64
C ALA A 211 -11.48 -14.08 -2.27
N CYS A 212 -10.73 -13.56 -1.30
CA CYS A 212 -10.75 -12.13 -0.94
C CYS A 212 -10.41 -11.24 -2.14
N HIS A 213 -9.29 -11.50 -2.82
CA HIS A 213 -8.85 -10.69 -3.94
C HIS A 213 -9.77 -10.81 -5.17
N THR A 214 -10.38 -11.98 -5.38
CA THR A 214 -11.36 -12.19 -6.46
C THR A 214 -12.62 -11.36 -6.22
N PHE A 215 -13.11 -11.29 -4.97
CA PHE A 215 -14.25 -10.42 -4.63
C PHE A 215 -13.98 -8.94 -4.95
N LEU A 216 -12.73 -8.48 -4.81
CA LEU A 216 -12.37 -7.08 -5.08
C LEU A 216 -12.41 -6.74 -6.59
N LEU A 217 -12.25 -7.72 -7.49
CA LEU A 217 -12.25 -7.48 -8.93
C LEU A 217 -13.57 -6.90 -9.48
N ASP A 218 -14.67 -7.12 -8.77
CA ASP A 218 -15.98 -6.55 -9.10
C ASP A 218 -16.02 -5.02 -8.93
N TYR A 219 -15.09 -4.46 -8.13
CA TYR A 219 -15.08 -3.04 -7.74
C TYR A 219 -13.80 -2.32 -8.15
N TYR A 220 -12.68 -3.04 -8.24
CA TYR A 220 -11.36 -2.48 -8.51
C TYR A 220 -10.58 -3.42 -9.45
N GLN A 221 -10.15 -2.91 -10.60
CA GLN A 221 -9.50 -3.68 -11.66
C GLN A 221 -8.12 -3.12 -11.99
N GLY A 222 -7.37 -2.70 -10.97
CA GLY A 222 -6.01 -2.21 -11.13
C GLY A 222 -5.01 -3.33 -11.41
N ARG A 223 -3.92 -3.00 -12.10
CA ARG A 223 -2.81 -3.91 -12.41
C ARG A 223 -2.24 -4.63 -11.19
N ASP A 224 -2.23 -3.96 -10.05
CA ASP A 224 -1.73 -4.45 -8.76
C ASP A 224 -2.60 -5.57 -8.20
N LEU A 225 -3.93 -5.45 -8.25
CA LEU A 225 -4.83 -6.51 -7.79
C LEU A 225 -4.71 -7.78 -8.66
N TYR A 226 -4.61 -7.61 -9.97
CA TYR A 226 -4.35 -8.74 -10.88
C TYR A 226 -2.97 -9.38 -10.63
N ASN A 227 -1.93 -8.58 -10.41
CA ASN A 227 -0.62 -9.10 -10.03
C ASN A 227 -0.69 -9.90 -8.72
N ASN A 228 -1.36 -9.37 -7.69
CA ASN A 228 -1.49 -10.04 -6.40
C ASN A 228 -2.22 -11.38 -6.55
N LEU A 229 -3.33 -11.42 -7.29
CA LEU A 229 -4.01 -12.68 -7.62
C LEU A 229 -3.06 -13.67 -8.29
N GLY A 230 -2.25 -13.21 -9.26
CA GLY A 230 -1.27 -14.05 -9.92
C GLY A 230 -0.26 -14.66 -8.94
N VAL A 231 0.29 -13.84 -8.04
CA VAL A 231 1.24 -14.29 -7.02
C VAL A 231 0.60 -15.29 -6.06
N LEU A 232 -0.62 -15.05 -5.61
CA LEU A 232 -1.32 -15.96 -4.69
C LEU A 232 -1.53 -17.35 -5.32
N HIS A 233 -1.87 -17.42 -6.61
CA HIS A 233 -1.99 -18.69 -7.31
C HIS A 233 -0.63 -19.40 -7.42
N LEU A 234 0.45 -18.67 -7.71
CA LEU A 234 1.81 -19.23 -7.72
C LEU A 234 2.20 -19.76 -6.34
N LEU A 235 1.95 -19.00 -5.28
CA LEU A 235 2.24 -19.43 -3.92
C LEU A 235 1.42 -20.66 -3.53
N GLN A 236 0.15 -20.75 -3.91
CA GLN A 236 -0.62 -21.96 -3.72
C GLN A 236 -0.04 -23.14 -4.53
N ALA A 237 0.39 -22.91 -5.76
CA ALA A 237 1.02 -23.94 -6.60
C ALA A 237 2.31 -24.47 -5.98
N LEU A 238 3.07 -23.61 -5.31
CA LEU A 238 4.33 -23.96 -4.65
C LEU A 238 4.13 -24.86 -3.41
N ASN A 239 2.90 -25.04 -2.91
CA ASN A 239 2.59 -26.10 -1.93
C ASN A 239 2.70 -27.51 -2.55
N TYR A 240 2.67 -27.60 -3.88
CA TYR A 240 2.94 -28.81 -4.66
C TYR A 240 4.38 -28.75 -5.18
N TYR A 241 5.34 -29.10 -4.31
CA TYR A 241 6.77 -29.01 -4.61
C TYR A 241 7.16 -29.90 -5.80
N ASP A 242 7.88 -29.31 -6.75
CA ASP A 242 8.45 -29.97 -7.92
C ASP A 242 9.95 -29.65 -7.97
N GLU A 243 10.83 -30.65 -7.83
CA GLU A 243 12.26 -30.42 -7.61
C GLU A 243 12.95 -29.60 -8.73
N PRO A 244 12.76 -29.92 -10.02
CA PRO A 244 13.50 -29.26 -11.09
C PRO A 244 13.30 -27.74 -11.10
N THR A 245 12.07 -27.29 -10.83
CA THR A 245 11.68 -25.88 -10.91
C THR A 245 11.60 -25.18 -9.55
N GLY A 246 11.27 -25.93 -8.49
CA GLY A 246 11.04 -25.44 -7.12
C GLY A 246 12.29 -25.36 -6.26
N ARG A 247 13.42 -25.95 -6.68
CA ARG A 247 14.70 -25.86 -5.95
C ARG A 247 15.27 -24.43 -5.86
N PHE A 248 14.84 -23.53 -6.73
CA PHE A 248 15.26 -22.12 -6.74
C PHE A 248 14.26 -21.24 -5.98
N ALA A 249 14.77 -20.22 -5.27
CA ALA A 249 13.97 -19.18 -4.64
C ALA A 249 13.53 -18.15 -5.69
N HIS A 250 12.24 -18.17 -6.03
CA HIS A 250 11.64 -17.24 -6.98
C HIS A 250 11.31 -15.89 -6.32
N PRO A 251 11.60 -14.75 -6.98
CA PRO A 251 11.40 -13.39 -6.44
C PRO A 251 9.95 -12.91 -6.56
N LEU A 252 9.00 -13.63 -5.95
CA LEU A 252 7.58 -13.29 -6.07
C LEU A 252 7.22 -11.99 -5.31
N GLU A 253 6.65 -11.03 -6.03
CA GLU A 253 6.29 -9.70 -5.51
C GLU A 253 4.78 -9.47 -5.50
N LEU A 254 4.23 -9.32 -4.31
CA LEU A 254 2.88 -8.82 -4.08
C LEU A 254 2.97 -7.30 -3.82
N GLU A 255 1.97 -6.52 -4.21
CA GLU A 255 1.98 -5.06 -3.99
C GLU A 255 2.20 -4.75 -2.49
N GLY A 256 3.31 -4.07 -2.19
CA GLY A 256 3.71 -3.74 -0.83
C GLY A 256 4.44 -4.86 -0.06
N LEU A 257 4.56 -6.07 -0.61
CA LEU A 257 5.24 -7.22 0.01
C LEU A 257 6.13 -7.98 -0.99
N SER A 258 7.42 -8.08 -0.68
CA SER A 258 8.28 -9.06 -1.31
C SER A 258 8.32 -10.31 -0.43
N LEU A 259 7.89 -11.46 -0.98
CA LEU A 259 7.84 -12.70 -0.22
C LEU A 259 9.11 -13.52 -0.51
N LEU A 260 9.85 -13.84 0.55
CA LEU A 260 10.91 -14.84 0.48
C LEU A 260 10.28 -16.22 0.58
N ARG A 261 10.36 -17.02 -0.49
CA ARG A 261 10.05 -18.44 -0.39
C ARG A 261 11.22 -19.28 -0.85
N ALA A 262 11.97 -19.78 0.13
CA ALA A 262 12.77 -20.98 -0.05
C ALA A 262 11.83 -22.17 0.21
N LEU A 263 11.67 -23.06 -0.76
CA LEU A 263 10.91 -24.28 -0.52
C LEU A 263 11.82 -25.23 0.27
N GLU A 264 11.64 -25.27 1.59
CA GLU A 264 12.16 -26.38 2.37
C GLU A 264 11.55 -27.67 1.82
N ARG A 265 12.38 -28.70 1.62
CA ARG A 265 11.95 -30.02 1.17
C ARG A 265 11.00 -30.63 2.20
N GLN A 266 9.71 -30.31 2.12
CA GLN A 266 8.70 -30.81 3.05
C GLN A 266 8.10 -32.16 2.64
N ARG A 267 8.49 -32.73 1.49
CA ARG A 267 8.05 -34.06 1.06
C ARG A 267 9.19 -35.08 1.02
N GLY A 268 8.90 -36.26 1.57
CA GLY A 268 9.71 -37.46 1.42
C GLY A 268 9.78 -37.94 -0.04
N GLU A 269 10.55 -39.00 -0.28
CA GLU A 269 11.00 -39.51 -1.59
C GLU A 269 9.92 -39.74 -2.67
N ALA A 270 8.62 -39.71 -2.32
CA ALA A 270 7.52 -39.81 -3.26
C ALA A 270 7.26 -38.45 -3.95
N GLY A 271 7.52 -38.38 -5.26
CA GLY A 271 7.18 -37.23 -6.11
C GLY A 271 5.68 -36.92 -6.15
N LEU A 272 5.31 -35.85 -6.86
CA LEU A 272 3.90 -35.44 -7.03
C LEU A 272 3.06 -36.53 -7.70
N THR A 273 1.85 -36.76 -7.19
CA THR A 273 0.83 -37.56 -7.90
C THR A 273 0.36 -36.83 -9.16
N GLU A 274 -0.22 -37.54 -10.13
CA GLU A 274 -0.74 -36.91 -11.36
C GLU A 274 -1.80 -35.84 -11.07
N VAL A 275 -2.67 -36.06 -10.08
CA VAL A 275 -3.67 -35.09 -9.63
C VAL A 275 -3.01 -33.81 -9.08
N GLU A 276 -1.92 -33.95 -8.35
CA GLU A 276 -1.19 -32.80 -7.80
C GLU A 276 -0.40 -32.05 -8.87
N LYS A 277 0.17 -32.78 -9.85
CA LYS A 277 0.79 -32.16 -11.02
C LYS A 277 -0.22 -31.35 -11.81
N GLU A 278 -1.42 -31.90 -12.04
CA GLU A 278 -2.50 -31.20 -12.71
C GLU A 278 -2.93 -29.96 -11.92
N LYS A 279 -3.21 -30.10 -10.61
CA LYS A 279 -3.58 -28.97 -9.75
C LYS A 279 -2.50 -27.87 -9.73
N ARG A 280 -1.22 -28.25 -9.62
CA ARG A 280 -0.09 -27.31 -9.70
C ARG A 280 -0.08 -26.58 -11.05
N SER A 281 -0.20 -27.31 -12.15
CA SER A 281 -0.22 -26.75 -13.51
C SER A 281 -1.37 -25.75 -13.69
N THR A 282 -2.58 -26.11 -13.25
CA THR A 282 -3.75 -25.22 -13.29
C THR A 282 -3.50 -23.93 -12.52
N LEU A 283 -2.99 -24.02 -11.29
CA LEU A 283 -2.69 -22.84 -10.48
C LEU A 283 -1.64 -21.94 -11.13
N LEU A 284 -0.56 -22.51 -11.67
CA LEU A 284 0.47 -21.73 -12.37
C LEU A 284 -0.07 -21.05 -13.63
N GLN A 285 -0.90 -21.75 -14.41
CA GLN A 285 -1.55 -21.19 -15.61
C GLN A 285 -2.52 -20.07 -15.25
N SER A 286 -3.33 -20.24 -14.20
CA SER A 286 -4.19 -19.17 -13.66
C SER A 286 -3.37 -17.97 -13.23
N GLY A 287 -2.25 -18.20 -12.54
CA GLY A 287 -1.35 -17.13 -12.13
C GLY A 287 -0.79 -16.34 -13.31
N LEU A 288 -0.30 -17.05 -14.34
CA LEU A 288 0.18 -16.46 -15.59
C LEU A 288 -0.90 -15.66 -16.33
N ALA A 289 -2.14 -16.16 -16.35
CA ALA A 289 -3.28 -15.45 -16.94
C ALA A 289 -3.55 -14.12 -16.21
N TYR A 290 -3.48 -14.10 -14.87
CA TYR A 290 -3.64 -12.87 -14.10
C TYR A 290 -2.50 -11.88 -14.30
N PHE A 291 -1.24 -12.33 -14.45
CA PHE A 291 -0.16 -11.41 -14.81
C PHE A 291 -0.36 -10.81 -16.21
N ARG A 292 -0.88 -11.59 -17.18
CA ARG A 292 -1.25 -11.04 -18.49
C ARG A 292 -2.33 -9.97 -18.38
N GLN A 293 -3.35 -10.18 -17.55
CA GLN A 293 -4.36 -9.17 -17.24
C GLN A 293 -3.74 -7.91 -16.60
N ALA A 294 -2.78 -8.05 -15.68
CA ALA A 294 -2.05 -6.92 -15.13
C ALA A 294 -1.28 -6.13 -16.21
N LEU A 295 -0.64 -6.84 -17.16
CA LEU A 295 0.11 -6.23 -18.26
C LEU A 295 -0.77 -5.64 -19.36
N GLU A 296 -2.00 -6.14 -19.53
CA GLU A 296 -3.03 -5.48 -20.35
C GLU A 296 -3.41 -4.11 -19.77
N ARG A 297 -3.36 -3.95 -18.44
CA ARG A 297 -3.59 -2.66 -17.76
C ARG A 297 -2.37 -1.76 -17.71
N ASP A 298 -1.17 -2.34 -17.65
CA ASP A 298 0.09 -1.61 -17.77
C ASP A 298 1.21 -2.53 -18.26
N GLY A 299 1.54 -2.44 -19.55
CA GLY A 299 2.58 -3.28 -20.17
C GLY A 299 4.01 -3.01 -19.65
N SER A 300 4.21 -1.95 -18.88
CA SER A 300 5.48 -1.60 -18.24
C SER A 300 5.56 -1.97 -16.75
N TYR A 301 4.53 -2.65 -16.22
CA TYR A 301 4.44 -2.96 -14.80
C TYR A 301 5.43 -4.07 -14.39
N LEU A 302 6.60 -3.64 -13.91
CA LEU A 302 7.74 -4.49 -13.60
C LEU A 302 7.43 -5.69 -12.69
N PRO A 303 6.63 -5.57 -11.60
CA PRO A 303 6.27 -6.72 -10.77
C PRO A 303 5.56 -7.83 -11.57
N ALA A 304 4.59 -7.47 -12.41
CA ALA A 304 3.88 -8.45 -13.23
C ALA A 304 4.77 -9.07 -14.30
N ILE A 305 5.73 -8.32 -14.87
CA ILE A 305 6.71 -8.87 -15.81
C ILE A 305 7.60 -9.91 -15.10
N GLY A 306 8.12 -9.60 -13.92
CA GLY A 306 8.97 -10.51 -13.15
C GLY A 306 8.24 -11.75 -12.69
N ASN A 307 7.04 -11.57 -12.13
CA ASN A 307 6.21 -12.68 -11.66
C ASN A 307 5.72 -13.58 -12.82
N ALA A 308 5.41 -13.02 -13.99
CA ALA A 308 5.08 -13.81 -15.18
C ALA A 308 6.26 -14.68 -15.64
N ALA A 309 7.48 -14.13 -15.64
CA ALA A 309 8.67 -14.91 -15.95
C ALA A 309 8.91 -16.04 -14.92
N CYS A 310 8.65 -15.78 -13.63
CA CYS A 310 8.68 -16.82 -12.60
C CYS A 310 7.62 -17.91 -12.85
N ALA A 311 6.41 -17.54 -13.25
CA ALA A 311 5.36 -18.50 -13.59
C ALA A 311 5.80 -19.41 -14.75
N LEU A 312 6.38 -18.84 -15.81
CA LEU A 312 6.91 -19.60 -16.96
C LEU A 312 8.04 -20.55 -16.53
N ASN A 313 8.98 -20.09 -15.69
CA ASN A 313 10.02 -20.93 -15.12
C ASN A 313 9.43 -22.10 -14.30
N LEU A 314 8.43 -21.83 -13.47
CA LEU A 314 7.75 -22.84 -12.64
C LEU A 314 6.92 -23.83 -13.47
N LEU A 315 6.43 -23.41 -14.65
CA LEU A 315 5.78 -24.27 -15.64
C LEU A 315 6.79 -25.15 -16.43
N GLY A 316 8.09 -25.01 -16.17
CA GLY A 316 9.12 -25.72 -16.94
C GLY A 316 9.33 -25.14 -18.34
N GLN A 317 9.06 -23.85 -18.54
CA GLN A 317 9.19 -23.14 -19.81
C GLN A 317 10.28 -22.04 -19.76
N PRO A 318 11.54 -22.36 -19.40
CA PRO A 318 12.57 -21.35 -19.18
C PRO A 318 12.96 -20.58 -20.45
N GLU A 319 12.89 -21.20 -21.64
CA GLU A 319 13.09 -20.50 -22.91
C GLU A 319 12.05 -19.40 -23.13
N GLU A 320 10.78 -19.69 -22.84
CA GLU A 320 9.70 -18.72 -22.96
C GLU A 320 9.87 -17.60 -21.93
N ALA A 321 10.27 -17.93 -20.69
CA ALA A 321 10.56 -16.95 -19.65
C ALA A 321 11.67 -15.96 -20.07
N ILE A 322 12.78 -16.48 -20.58
CA ILE A 322 13.91 -15.67 -21.07
C ILE A 322 13.48 -14.79 -22.25
N ALA A 323 12.78 -15.38 -23.24
CA ALA A 323 12.31 -14.64 -24.41
C ALA A 323 11.26 -13.57 -24.02
N PHE A 324 10.39 -13.86 -23.06
CA PHE A 324 9.42 -12.93 -22.52
C PHE A 324 10.10 -11.71 -21.88
N LEU A 325 11.06 -11.92 -20.98
CA LEU A 325 11.85 -10.83 -20.39
C LEU A 325 12.54 -9.98 -21.46
N GLN A 326 13.14 -10.61 -22.47
CA GLN A 326 13.81 -9.92 -23.56
C GLN A 326 12.86 -9.08 -24.43
N ARG A 327 11.61 -9.52 -24.62
CA ARG A 327 10.55 -8.76 -25.32
C ARG A 327 10.13 -7.53 -24.53
N HIS A 328 10.09 -7.63 -23.20
CA HIS A 328 9.90 -6.50 -22.29
C HIS A 328 11.18 -5.67 -22.08
N GLN A 329 12.11 -5.72 -23.05
CA GLN A 329 13.34 -4.92 -23.10
C GLN A 329 14.32 -5.15 -21.94
N PHE A 330 14.12 -6.20 -21.13
CA PHE A 330 15.13 -6.61 -20.16
C PHE A 330 16.37 -7.12 -20.89
N ARG A 331 17.54 -6.68 -20.41
CA ARG A 331 18.85 -7.10 -20.90
C ARG A 331 19.75 -7.37 -19.69
N PRO A 332 20.31 -8.58 -19.55
CA PRO A 332 21.21 -8.89 -18.43
C PRO A 332 22.42 -7.95 -18.46
N GLY A 333 22.84 -7.47 -17.28
CA GLY A 333 24.00 -6.57 -17.12
C GLY A 333 23.77 -5.09 -17.45
N ARG A 334 22.56 -4.66 -17.84
CA ARG A 334 22.25 -3.23 -18.07
C ARG A 334 21.97 -2.49 -16.74
N PRO A 335 22.45 -1.24 -16.57
CA PRO A 335 22.07 -0.40 -15.43
C PRO A 335 20.57 -0.09 -15.39
N GLY A 336 19.98 -0.08 -14.20
CA GLY A 336 18.59 0.35 -13.98
C GLY A 336 17.52 -0.73 -14.14
N ASN A 337 17.90 -2.01 -14.22
CA ASN A 337 16.94 -3.11 -14.19
C ASN A 337 16.59 -3.47 -12.74
N PRO A 338 15.31 -3.61 -12.36
CA PRO A 338 14.93 -4.08 -11.03
C PRO A 338 15.45 -5.51 -10.78
N GLU A 339 15.79 -5.80 -9.53
CA GLU A 339 16.42 -7.05 -9.10
C GLU A 339 15.56 -8.30 -9.37
N ASN A 340 14.23 -8.16 -9.33
CA ASN A 340 13.30 -9.26 -9.59
C ASN A 340 13.38 -9.83 -11.01
N LEU A 341 13.49 -8.96 -12.02
CA LEU A 341 13.67 -9.39 -13.41
C LEU A 341 15.01 -10.09 -13.60
N GLN A 342 16.06 -9.58 -12.94
CA GLN A 342 17.39 -10.20 -12.97
C GLN A 342 17.37 -11.59 -12.33
N MET A 343 16.68 -11.72 -11.20
CA MET A 343 16.55 -12.99 -10.49
C MET A 343 15.75 -14.01 -11.31
N ALA A 344 14.60 -13.61 -11.86
CA ALA A 344 13.78 -14.47 -12.73
C ALA A 344 14.55 -14.90 -13.99
N TYR A 345 15.35 -14.01 -14.59
CA TYR A 345 16.23 -14.35 -15.72
C TYR A 345 17.31 -15.37 -15.33
N GLY A 346 17.97 -15.16 -14.19
CA GLY A 346 19.00 -16.06 -13.67
C GLY A 346 18.46 -17.47 -13.43
N ILE A 347 17.26 -17.57 -12.84
CA ILE A 347 16.56 -18.85 -12.65
C ILE A 347 16.25 -19.50 -14.00
N GLY A 348 15.75 -18.75 -14.97
CA GLY A 348 15.49 -19.28 -16.32
C GLY A 348 16.76 -19.83 -16.98
N CYS A 349 17.90 -19.14 -16.83
CA CYS A 349 19.19 -19.63 -17.32
C CYS A 349 19.62 -20.91 -16.59
N ALA A 350 19.43 -20.99 -15.27
CA ALA A 350 19.75 -22.18 -14.49
C ALA A 350 18.91 -23.40 -14.91
N LEU A 351 17.61 -23.20 -15.14
CA LEU A 351 16.69 -24.25 -15.61
C LEU A 351 16.99 -24.72 -17.04
N LYS A 352 17.59 -23.85 -17.86
CA LYS A 352 18.09 -24.19 -19.19
C LYS A 352 19.51 -24.80 -19.17
N GLU A 353 20.06 -25.07 -17.99
CA GLU A 353 21.43 -25.56 -17.82
C GLU A 353 22.51 -24.57 -18.33
N ASP A 354 22.17 -23.30 -18.54
CA ASP A 354 23.12 -22.22 -18.83
C ASP A 354 23.72 -21.70 -17.51
N ARG A 355 24.55 -22.55 -16.93
CA ARG A 355 25.17 -22.34 -15.62
C ARG A 355 25.99 -21.06 -15.56
N GLN A 356 26.72 -20.73 -16.63
CA GLN A 356 27.58 -19.56 -16.67
C GLN A 356 26.77 -18.26 -16.52
N ARG A 357 25.67 -18.11 -17.26
CA ARG A 357 24.81 -16.92 -17.16
C ARG A 357 24.03 -16.88 -15.85
N ALA A 358 23.53 -18.02 -15.38
CA ALA A 358 22.85 -18.10 -14.08
C ALA A 358 23.77 -17.65 -12.93
N GLU A 359 24.97 -18.21 -12.85
CA GLU A 359 25.94 -17.91 -11.80
C GLU A 359 26.39 -16.44 -11.84
N ALA A 360 26.64 -15.89 -13.03
CA ALA A 360 26.99 -14.47 -13.17
C ALA A 360 25.86 -13.55 -12.66
N GLY A 361 24.60 -13.86 -13.00
CA GLY A 361 23.44 -13.11 -12.54
C GLY A 361 23.24 -13.18 -11.02
N PHE A 362 23.32 -14.37 -10.44
CA PHE A 362 23.16 -14.52 -8.98
C PHE A 362 24.33 -13.90 -8.20
N ARG A 363 25.59 -14.01 -8.66
CA ARG A 363 26.74 -13.34 -8.02
C ARG A 363 26.63 -11.81 -8.06
N GLN A 364 26.01 -11.27 -9.10
CA GLN A 364 25.72 -9.85 -9.18
C GLN A 364 24.65 -9.47 -8.14
N LEU A 365 23.55 -10.20 -8.09
CA LEU A 365 22.44 -9.94 -7.18
C LEU A 365 22.77 -10.17 -5.70
N SER A 366 23.69 -11.10 -5.38
CA SER A 366 24.15 -11.33 -4.00
C SER A 366 24.89 -10.12 -3.41
N ARG A 367 25.22 -9.12 -4.25
CA ARG A 367 25.82 -7.84 -3.87
C ARG A 367 24.84 -6.67 -3.96
N SER A 368 23.54 -6.92 -4.15
CA SER A 368 22.51 -5.88 -4.15
C SER A 368 22.42 -5.23 -2.76
N ASP A 369 22.17 -3.92 -2.72
CA ASP A 369 21.85 -3.19 -1.50
C ASP A 369 20.51 -3.67 -0.88
N ASN A 370 19.65 -4.29 -1.69
CA ASN A 370 18.44 -4.93 -1.20
C ASN A 370 18.78 -6.33 -0.66
N ALA A 371 18.85 -6.41 0.66
CA ALA A 371 19.24 -7.62 1.36
C ALA A 371 18.33 -8.83 1.09
N LEU A 372 17.06 -8.64 0.73
CA LEU A 372 16.18 -9.74 0.38
C LEU A 372 16.62 -10.41 -0.93
N TYR A 373 16.87 -9.63 -2.00
CA TYR A 373 17.36 -10.20 -3.25
C TYR A 373 18.79 -10.72 -3.12
N ALA A 374 19.62 -10.09 -2.29
CA ALA A 374 20.96 -10.59 -2.01
C ALA A 374 20.91 -12.00 -1.38
N LEU A 375 20.02 -12.19 -0.40
CA LEU A 375 19.79 -13.48 0.25
C LEU A 375 19.23 -14.52 -0.74
N GLN A 376 18.21 -14.16 -1.53
CA GLN A 376 17.64 -15.03 -2.56
C GLN A 376 18.69 -15.47 -3.58
N ALA A 377 19.58 -14.55 -3.96
CA ALA A 377 20.62 -14.84 -4.94
C ALA A 377 21.67 -15.78 -4.37
N GLN A 378 22.03 -15.61 -3.10
CA GLN A 378 22.92 -16.53 -2.41
C GLN A 378 22.30 -17.93 -2.31
N TYR A 379 21.03 -18.01 -1.91
CA TYR A 379 20.28 -19.28 -1.92
C TYR A 379 20.33 -19.95 -3.30
N ASN A 380 20.09 -19.18 -4.37
CA ASN A 380 20.09 -19.71 -5.74
C ASN A 380 21.49 -20.12 -6.22
N LEU A 381 22.57 -19.48 -5.75
CA LEU A 381 23.95 -19.94 -6.00
C LEU A 381 24.20 -21.30 -5.35
N ASP A 382 23.79 -21.46 -4.10
CA ASP A 382 23.98 -22.71 -3.36
C ASP A 382 23.18 -23.84 -4.02
N ALA A 383 21.92 -23.59 -4.38
CA ALA A 383 21.07 -24.51 -5.12
C ALA A 383 21.67 -24.89 -6.49
N LEU A 384 22.22 -23.91 -7.22
CA LEU A 384 22.91 -24.17 -8.49
C LEU A 384 24.13 -25.07 -8.31
N ASN A 385 24.82 -25.00 -7.16
CA ASN A 385 25.97 -25.85 -6.83
C ASN A 385 25.60 -27.24 -6.30
N GLY A 386 24.31 -27.57 -6.23
CA GLY A 386 23.84 -28.81 -5.62
C GLY A 386 24.07 -28.86 -4.10
N GLN A 387 24.38 -27.71 -3.48
CA GLN A 387 24.51 -27.60 -2.04
C GLN A 387 23.10 -27.38 -1.46
N GLY A 388 22.74 -28.15 -0.44
CA GLY A 388 21.58 -27.80 0.37
C GLY A 388 21.82 -26.42 0.97
N PHE A 389 20.81 -25.55 0.95
CA PHE A 389 20.95 -24.23 1.52
C PHE A 389 21.32 -24.34 3.01
N SER A 390 22.57 -23.98 3.31
CA SER A 390 23.04 -23.81 4.68
C SER A 390 22.77 -22.36 5.04
N PHE A 391 21.59 -22.10 5.60
CA PHE A 391 21.36 -20.81 6.21
C PHE A 391 22.29 -20.64 7.41
N ASN A 392 23.41 -19.94 7.23
CA ASN A 392 24.15 -19.37 8.34
C ASN A 392 23.51 -18.01 8.61
N PRO A 393 22.59 -17.88 9.60
CA PRO A 393 22.15 -16.57 10.00
C PRO A 393 23.37 -15.70 10.27
N PRO A 394 23.35 -14.41 9.87
CA PRO A 394 24.28 -13.47 10.49
C PRO A 394 24.16 -13.70 11.99
N ALA A 395 25.30 -13.83 12.68
CA ALA A 395 25.32 -14.07 14.12
C ALA A 395 24.25 -13.16 14.74
N PRO A 396 23.30 -13.71 15.53
CA PRO A 396 22.20 -12.92 16.05
C PRO A 396 22.80 -11.65 16.62
N PHE A 397 22.29 -10.49 16.21
CA PHE A 397 22.81 -9.21 16.66
C PHE A 397 22.89 -9.27 18.19
N GLN A 398 24.09 -9.49 18.71
CA GLN A 398 24.32 -9.48 20.13
C GLN A 398 24.27 -8.01 20.50
N LEU A 399 23.17 -7.61 21.13
CA LEU A 399 23.13 -6.36 21.85
C LEU A 399 24.41 -6.30 22.68
N PRO A 400 25.31 -5.32 22.45
CA PRO A 400 26.46 -5.12 23.31
C PRO A 400 26.00 -5.17 24.76
N ALA A 401 26.71 -5.90 25.62
CA ALA A 401 26.29 -6.17 27.00
C ALA A 401 25.98 -4.90 27.82
N ASP A 402 26.52 -3.79 27.34
CA ASP A 402 26.42 -2.42 27.80
C ASP A 402 25.12 -1.69 27.41
N ILE A 403 24.32 -2.21 26.47
CA ILE A 403 23.02 -1.61 26.06
C ILE A 403 21.87 -1.96 27.02
N VAL A 404 22.00 -3.03 27.83
CA VAL A 404 20.91 -3.48 28.72
C VAL A 404 20.82 -2.69 30.04
N ARG A 405 21.75 -1.76 30.34
CA ARG A 405 21.77 -1.10 31.66
C ARG A 405 21.71 0.42 31.71
N THR A 406 21.60 1.13 30.60
CA THR A 406 21.36 2.58 30.68
C THR A 406 20.34 3.01 29.65
N GLY A 407 19.23 3.60 30.11
CA GLY A 407 18.17 4.20 29.29
C GLY A 407 18.62 5.42 28.50
N LYS A 408 19.63 5.28 27.63
CA LYS A 408 20.05 6.29 26.67
C LYS A 408 19.52 5.88 25.29
N SER A 409 18.74 6.77 24.69
CA SER A 409 18.26 6.62 23.32
C SER A 409 19.43 6.45 22.34
N LEU A 410 19.37 5.37 21.55
CA LEU A 410 20.21 5.22 20.37
C LEU A 410 19.78 6.27 19.33
N LYS A 411 20.73 7.02 18.76
CA LYS A 411 20.47 7.77 17.53
C LYS A 411 20.50 6.78 16.37
N LEU A 412 19.49 6.85 15.50
CA LEU A 412 19.36 5.97 14.33
C LEU A 412 20.55 6.05 13.35
N ALA A 413 21.37 7.10 13.44
CA ALA A 413 22.59 7.25 12.65
C ALA A 413 23.74 6.35 13.14
N ASP A 414 23.69 5.89 14.40
CA ASP A 414 24.74 5.06 15.01
C ASP A 414 24.42 3.55 14.87
N ALA A 415 23.17 3.20 14.57
CA ALA A 415 22.80 1.88 14.09
C ALA A 415 23.11 1.83 12.59
N GLY A 416 24.32 1.41 12.25
CA GLY A 416 24.76 1.25 10.86
C GLY A 416 23.72 0.51 10.02
N GLN A 417 23.57 0.92 8.77
CA GLN A 417 22.74 0.28 7.75
C GLN A 417 23.21 -1.17 7.53
N GLN A 418 22.84 -2.11 8.41
CA GLN A 418 23.15 -3.52 8.22
C GLN A 418 22.01 -4.41 8.69
N LEU A 419 21.55 -5.18 7.69
CA LEU A 419 20.85 -6.47 7.72
C LEU A 419 19.35 -6.49 8.07
N PRO A 420 18.56 -7.30 7.33
CA PRO A 420 17.39 -7.96 7.91
C PRO A 420 17.92 -9.00 8.90
N LEU A 421 17.53 -8.89 10.16
CA LEU A 421 17.68 -9.99 11.10
C LEU A 421 16.83 -11.16 10.60
N LEU A 422 17.49 -12.26 10.24
CA LEU A 422 16.86 -13.55 10.07
C LEU A 422 16.72 -14.21 11.45
N LEU A 423 15.50 -14.62 11.74
CA LEU A 423 15.12 -15.21 13.01
C LEU A 423 15.37 -16.72 12.97
N GLN A 424 15.88 -17.24 14.08
CA GLN A 424 16.13 -18.68 14.24
C GLN A 424 14.79 -19.44 14.40
N PRO A 425 14.70 -20.69 13.92
CA PRO A 425 13.47 -21.50 13.94
C PRO A 425 12.89 -21.74 15.33
N GLU A 426 13.70 -21.60 16.38
CA GLU A 426 13.31 -21.97 17.74
C GLU A 426 12.50 -20.89 18.47
N THR A 427 12.40 -19.67 17.91
CA THR A 427 11.70 -18.54 18.57
C THR A 427 10.45 -18.00 17.87
N GLY A 428 10.08 -18.50 16.69
CA GLY A 428 8.74 -18.27 16.12
C GLY A 428 8.33 -16.81 15.91
N ILE A 429 9.22 -15.96 15.40
CA ILE A 429 8.90 -14.58 15.02
C ILE A 429 9.25 -14.36 13.54
N SER A 430 8.38 -13.66 12.79
CA SER A 430 8.60 -13.24 11.40
C SER A 430 8.44 -11.72 11.29
N LEU A 431 9.38 -11.04 10.63
CA LEU A 431 9.34 -9.60 10.37
C LEU A 431 8.86 -9.35 8.94
N ILE A 432 7.83 -8.52 8.79
CA ILE A 432 7.30 -8.14 7.47
C ILE A 432 7.26 -6.63 7.35
N GLN A 433 7.93 -6.11 6.32
CA GLN A 433 7.92 -4.69 5.97
C GLN A 433 6.90 -4.46 4.85
N LEU A 434 5.86 -3.69 5.16
CA LEU A 434 4.86 -3.22 4.21
C LEU A 434 5.10 -1.74 3.92
N THR A 435 5.38 -1.40 2.66
CA THR A 435 5.45 0.00 2.21
C THR A 435 4.21 0.38 1.41
N SER A 436 3.45 1.35 1.93
CA SER A 436 2.38 2.03 1.20
C SER A 436 2.54 3.55 1.38
N GLY A 437 2.88 4.24 0.29
CA GLY A 437 3.07 5.70 0.29
C GLY A 437 4.19 6.16 1.23
N SER A 438 3.89 7.09 2.13
CA SER A 438 4.85 7.72 3.07
C SER A 438 4.98 7.00 4.42
N ARG A 439 4.40 5.80 4.56
CA ARG A 439 4.37 5.03 5.80
C ARG A 439 5.04 3.67 5.63
N SER A 440 5.73 3.25 6.67
CA SER A 440 6.27 1.90 6.80
C SER A 440 5.54 1.22 7.95
N HIS A 441 4.95 0.07 7.67
CA HIS A 441 4.33 -0.79 8.67
C HIS A 441 5.28 -1.96 8.95
N PHE A 442 5.46 -2.26 10.22
CA PHE A 442 6.20 -3.40 10.72
C PHE A 442 5.26 -4.24 11.57
N SER A 443 5.22 -5.54 11.37
CA SER A 443 4.42 -6.44 12.21
C SER A 443 5.28 -7.58 12.73
N PHE A 444 5.01 -7.96 13.98
CA PHE A 444 5.65 -9.09 14.68
C PHE A 444 4.59 -10.14 14.98
N TRP A 445 5.03 -11.39 14.96
CA TRP A 445 4.24 -12.57 15.30
C TRP A 445 5.00 -13.31 16.39
N ASP A 446 4.28 -13.86 17.37
CA ASP A 446 4.87 -14.87 18.25
C ASP A 446 4.36 -16.28 17.87
N ALA A 447 4.93 -17.30 18.52
CA ALA A 447 4.61 -18.70 18.28
C ALA A 447 3.14 -19.09 18.55
N THR A 448 2.31 -18.17 19.05
CA THR A 448 0.88 -18.38 19.32
C THR A 448 -0.04 -17.73 18.29
N GLY A 449 0.51 -16.99 17.31
CA GLY A 449 -0.27 -16.34 16.26
C GLY A 449 -0.84 -14.98 16.65
N SER A 450 -0.34 -14.35 17.71
CA SER A 450 -0.76 -13.01 18.13
C SER A 450 -0.06 -11.92 17.33
N ILE A 451 -0.83 -10.99 16.74
CA ILE A 451 -0.33 -9.88 15.92
C ILE A 451 0.07 -8.71 16.80
N VAL A 452 1.32 -8.26 16.68
CA VAL A 452 1.77 -6.97 17.22
C VAL A 452 2.15 -6.07 16.04
N SER A 453 1.38 -5.00 15.82
CA SER A 453 1.60 -4.04 14.73
C SER A 453 2.36 -2.81 15.23
N LEU A 454 3.30 -2.32 14.42
CA LEU A 454 4.07 -1.11 14.64
C LEU A 454 3.99 -0.24 13.39
N ILE A 455 3.35 0.93 13.54
CA ILE A 455 3.16 1.88 12.45
C ILE A 455 4.18 3.01 12.59
N ARG A 456 5.01 3.22 11.55
CA ARG A 456 5.87 4.41 11.46
C ARG A 456 5.25 5.42 10.48
N GLN A 457 4.81 6.56 11.01
CA GLN A 457 4.72 7.78 10.22
C GLN A 457 6.09 8.44 10.19
N ASN A 458 6.59 8.79 9.00
CA ASN A 458 7.75 9.67 8.89
C ASN A 458 7.39 11.04 9.49
N VAL A 459 7.81 11.25 10.74
CA VAL A 459 7.85 12.56 11.38
C VAL A 459 9.33 12.95 11.48
N SER A 460 9.62 14.14 10.97
CA SER A 460 10.93 14.79 10.96
C SER A 460 11.66 14.68 12.31
N ALA A 461 12.96 14.42 12.23
CA ALA A 461 13.86 14.14 13.35
C ALA A 461 13.80 15.20 14.48
N GLY A 462 13.62 14.73 15.73
CA GLY A 462 13.78 15.53 16.94
C GLY A 462 13.69 14.67 18.20
N THR A 463 14.69 14.78 19.08
CA THR A 463 14.90 14.00 20.31
C THR A 463 13.80 14.23 21.36
N LEU A 464 13.39 13.16 22.07
CA LEU A 464 12.39 13.18 23.17
C LEU A 464 13.06 13.10 24.56
N PRO A 465 12.52 13.77 25.60
CA PRO A 465 12.99 13.67 26.99
C PRO A 465 12.29 12.55 27.80
N PRO A 466 12.78 12.20 29.01
CA PRO A 466 12.31 11.03 29.79
C PRO A 466 10.95 11.22 30.50
N ILE A 467 10.31 10.10 30.86
CA ILE A 467 8.93 9.98 31.39
C ILE A 467 8.92 9.62 32.89
N GLU A 468 7.92 10.13 33.64
CA GLU A 468 7.59 9.76 35.03
C GLU A 468 6.18 9.12 35.15
N ILE A 469 5.97 8.28 36.18
CA ILE A 469 4.86 7.31 36.35
C ILE A 469 3.99 7.67 37.59
N GLN A 470 2.64 7.63 37.48
CA GLN A 470 1.69 7.63 38.62
C GLN A 470 0.48 6.68 38.42
N GLU A 471 0.00 6.06 39.50
CA GLU A 471 -1.11 5.08 39.55
C GLU A 471 -2.51 5.71 39.48
N VAL A 472 -3.49 5.02 38.87
CA VAL A 472 -4.91 5.44 38.86
C VAL A 472 -5.85 4.23 39.01
N SER A 473 -6.78 4.33 39.96
CA SER A 473 -7.78 3.29 40.31
C SER A 473 -9.19 3.62 39.81
N SER A 474 -9.70 2.96 38.76
CA SER A 474 -11.14 2.93 38.36
C SER A 474 -11.39 2.04 37.10
N PRO A 475 -12.57 1.39 36.93
CA PRO A 475 -12.79 0.37 35.91
C PRO A 475 -13.20 0.93 34.53
N LEU A 476 -12.58 0.39 33.47
CA LEU A 476 -12.60 0.93 32.10
C LEU A 476 -13.64 0.25 31.18
N SER A 477 -14.38 1.07 30.42
CA SER A 477 -15.27 0.64 29.32
C SER A 477 -14.55 0.77 27.97
N ARG A 478 -14.73 -0.26 27.10
CA ARG A 478 -14.28 -0.40 25.68
C ARG A 478 -13.27 0.65 25.18
N GLN A 479 -11.97 0.33 25.23
CA GLN A 479 -10.87 1.15 24.70
C GLN A 479 -10.04 0.39 23.66
N PHE A 480 -9.53 1.13 22.67
CA PHE A 480 -8.65 0.66 21.61
C PHE A 480 -7.20 0.95 22.00
N PHE A 481 -6.32 -0.05 21.93
CA PHE A 481 -4.91 0.04 22.33
C PHE A 481 -4.00 0.04 21.10
N TYR A 482 -2.91 0.83 21.14
CA TYR A 482 -2.13 1.16 19.95
C TYR A 482 -0.63 0.85 20.05
N ASN A 483 -0.09 0.49 21.22
CA ASN A 483 1.31 0.07 21.37
C ASN A 483 1.45 -1.03 22.43
N VAL A 484 2.19 -2.10 22.14
CA VAL A 484 2.45 -3.21 23.08
C VAL A 484 3.97 -3.43 23.20
N ILE A 485 4.47 -3.49 24.43
CA ILE A 485 5.88 -3.72 24.75
C ILE A 485 5.98 -5.04 25.51
N ALA A 486 6.60 -6.05 24.92
CA ALA A 486 6.86 -7.32 25.59
C ALA A 486 8.00 -7.17 26.61
N SER A 487 7.86 -7.83 27.75
CA SER A 487 8.88 -7.93 28.80
C SER A 487 8.99 -9.40 29.25
N PRO A 488 10.08 -9.79 29.93
CA PRO A 488 10.22 -11.15 30.44
C PRO A 488 9.05 -11.62 31.33
N GLY A 489 8.32 -10.70 31.97
CA GLY A 489 7.19 -11.00 32.87
C GLY A 489 5.80 -10.87 32.25
N GLY A 490 5.66 -10.49 30.97
CA GLY A 490 4.36 -10.18 30.35
C GLY A 490 4.40 -8.95 29.44
N TYR A 491 3.25 -8.37 29.14
CA TYR A 491 3.06 -7.28 28.18
C TYR A 491 2.76 -5.95 28.87
N TYR A 492 3.30 -4.86 28.35
CA TYR A 492 2.87 -3.50 28.68
C TYR A 492 2.12 -2.89 27.49
N ILE A 493 0.87 -2.48 27.68
CA ILE A 493 -0.04 -2.05 26.61
C ILE A 493 -0.40 -0.59 26.81
N ARG A 494 -0.10 0.27 25.84
CA ARG A 494 -0.33 1.72 25.92
C ARG A 494 -1.53 2.17 25.08
N SER A 495 -2.44 2.90 25.71
CA SER A 495 -3.52 3.66 25.05
C SER A 495 -3.03 5.09 24.77
N ASP A 496 -2.83 5.41 23.50
CA ASP A 496 -2.47 6.78 23.07
C ASP A 496 -3.63 7.77 23.19
N ARG A 497 -4.87 7.27 23.26
CA ARG A 497 -6.06 8.09 23.43
C ARG A 497 -6.20 8.61 24.87
N ASP A 498 -5.88 7.78 25.85
CA ASP A 498 -6.22 8.04 27.26
C ASP A 498 -4.98 8.25 28.15
N GLY A 499 -3.78 8.08 27.59
CA GLY A 499 -2.51 8.23 28.31
C GLY A 499 -2.32 7.15 29.37
N LEU A 500 -2.77 5.91 29.11
CA LEU A 500 -2.70 4.79 30.04
C LEU A 500 -1.70 3.74 29.56
N ILE A 501 -1.07 3.05 30.51
CA ILE A 501 -0.20 1.89 30.30
C ILE A 501 -0.74 0.76 31.19
N LEU A 502 -1.09 -0.37 30.59
CA LEU A 502 -1.53 -1.58 31.26
C LEU A 502 -0.36 -2.56 31.34
N LYS A 503 -0.21 -3.31 32.42
CA LYS A 503 0.65 -4.49 32.49
C LYS A 503 -0.23 -5.73 32.49
N ALA A 504 0.05 -6.69 31.62
CA ALA A 504 -0.62 -7.97 31.57
C ALA A 504 0.41 -9.10 31.65
N ASN A 505 0.08 -10.23 32.26
CA ASN A 505 0.96 -11.39 32.26
C ASN A 505 0.99 -12.09 30.89
N ARG A 506 1.77 -13.17 30.75
CA ARG A 506 1.95 -13.87 29.47
C ARG A 506 0.66 -14.51 28.95
N GLU A 507 -0.28 -14.79 29.84
CA GLU A 507 -1.61 -15.32 29.56
C GLU A 507 -2.63 -14.22 29.22
N GLY A 508 -2.21 -12.95 29.24
CA GLY A 508 -3.05 -11.80 28.88
C GLY A 508 -3.94 -11.26 30.01
N ALA A 509 -3.77 -11.75 31.25
CA ALA A 509 -4.48 -11.20 32.41
C ALA A 509 -3.85 -9.89 32.87
N VAL A 510 -4.65 -8.84 33.02
CA VAL A 510 -4.19 -7.50 33.44
C VAL A 510 -3.80 -7.52 34.92
N GLU A 511 -2.55 -7.22 35.21
CA GLU A 511 -1.97 -7.15 36.56
C GLU A 511 -1.94 -5.73 37.12
N GLU A 512 -1.74 -4.71 36.27
CA GLU A 512 -1.49 -3.32 36.71
C GLU A 512 -1.96 -2.29 35.68
N ILE A 513 -2.37 -1.09 36.12
CA ILE A 513 -2.81 0.03 35.26
C ILE A 513 -2.22 1.36 35.75
N VAL A 514 -1.50 2.04 34.88
CA VAL A 514 -0.74 3.27 35.18
C VAL A 514 -1.13 4.39 34.23
N ARG A 515 -1.19 5.64 34.71
CA ARG A 515 -1.48 6.82 33.88
C ARG A 515 -0.23 7.67 33.64
N TRP A 516 0.05 7.96 32.38
CA TRP A 516 1.12 8.83 31.93
C TRP A 516 0.60 10.23 31.60
N VAL A 517 1.19 11.26 32.22
CA VAL A 517 0.84 12.66 31.99
C VAL A 517 1.84 13.30 31.02
N ARG A 518 1.33 13.80 29.90
CA ARG A 518 2.15 14.51 28.90
C ARG A 518 2.29 15.98 29.32
N HIS A 519 3.42 16.36 29.90
CA HIS A 519 3.70 17.77 30.19
C HIS A 519 3.85 18.57 28.88
N ARG A 520 2.97 19.56 28.65
CA ARG A 520 3.19 20.59 27.62
C ARG A 520 4.35 21.49 28.08
N ARG A 521 5.32 21.73 27.20
CA ARG A 521 6.32 22.80 27.41
C ARG A 521 5.59 24.12 27.65
N LYS A 522 5.97 24.81 28.73
CA LYS A 522 5.77 26.25 28.84
C LYS A 522 6.80 26.92 27.93
N GLU A 523 6.26 27.88 27.18
CA GLU A 523 6.86 28.86 26.26
C GLU A 523 7.37 28.35 24.91
#